data_AF-A0A095ZDV0-F1
#
_entry.id   AF-A0A095ZDV0-F1
#
_cell.length_a   1.000
_cell.length_b   1.000
_cell.length_c   1.000
_cell.angle_alpha   90.00
_cell.angle_beta   90.00
_cell.angle_gamma   90.00
#
_symmetry.space_group_name_H-M   'P 1'
#
loop_
_entity.id
_entity.type
_entity.pdbx_description
1 polymer ?
#
loop_
_entity_poly.entity_id
_entity_poly.type
_entity_poly.pdbx_seq_one_letter_code
_entity_poly.pdbx_strand_id
1 'polypeptide(L)'
;FAARPELRDPKGNGEPGILFAHAPERVLPGRIIIEMRTNDRIVGGTTPEATERAAEVYRSCCTGEILLTDARTAEMSKLAENAYRDVNIAYANELSLICDEQGIDVWELIEIANRHPRVNILQPGPGVGGHCIAVDPWFIVAATPTAKLIKQAREINDAKPDWVISKIDEAVKSRGGSAAIGLLGLAFKPNIDDLRESPALGIATRVAAEYPDARIMVVEPNIDSLPRQLQEYPNVEFTEAKQVIDEA
;
A
#
# COMPACT_ATOMS: atom_id res chain seq x y z
N PHE A 1 7.92 25.42 25.62
CA PHE A 1 7.20 25.53 26.90
C PHE A 1 7.45 26.81 27.69
N ALA A 2 8.53 27.60 27.47
CA ALA A 2 8.77 28.84 28.24
C ALA A 2 7.67 29.91 28.11
N ALA A 3 7.01 30.00 26.95
CA ALA A 3 5.90 30.93 26.71
C ALA A 3 4.52 30.40 27.17
N ARG A 4 4.40 29.10 27.45
CA ARG A 4 3.16 28.40 27.82
C ARG A 4 3.47 27.29 28.83
N PRO A 5 3.79 27.64 30.10
CA PRO A 5 4.23 26.69 31.13
C PRO A 5 3.12 25.72 31.58
N GLU A 6 1.86 26.00 31.28
CA GLU A 6 0.72 25.10 31.50
C GLU A 6 0.62 23.98 30.47
N LEU A 7 1.33 24.10 29.33
CA LEU A 7 1.32 23.06 28.29
C LEU A 7 2.37 21.97 28.55
N ARG A 8 2.93 21.88 29.76
CA ARG A 8 3.98 20.91 30.09
C ARG A 8 3.45 19.47 29.98
N ASP A 9 4.37 18.56 29.65
CA ASP A 9 4.14 17.12 29.73
C ASP A 9 3.96 16.73 31.22
N PRO A 10 2.75 16.29 31.63
CA PRO A 10 2.50 15.93 33.01
C PRO A 10 3.28 14.65 33.31
N LYS A 11 4.17 14.71 34.30
CA LYS A 11 5.02 13.57 34.72
C LYS A 11 4.24 12.46 35.43
N GLY A 12 2.93 12.34 35.19
CA GLY A 12 2.06 11.32 35.80
C GLY A 12 1.78 11.52 37.29
N ASN A 13 1.92 12.75 37.81
CA ASN A 13 1.71 13.09 39.23
C ASN A 13 0.46 13.96 39.48
N GLY A 14 -0.47 14.04 38.52
CA GLY A 14 -1.69 14.85 38.64
C GLY A 14 -1.46 16.36 38.48
N GLU A 15 -0.30 16.79 38.02
CA GLU A 15 -0.05 18.18 37.65
C GLU A 15 -0.83 18.59 36.39
N PRO A 16 -1.35 19.82 36.32
CA PRO A 16 -1.96 20.35 35.10
C PRO A 16 -0.98 20.29 33.91
N GLY A 17 -1.39 19.67 32.80
CA GLY A 17 -0.56 19.50 31.63
C GLY A 17 -1.33 18.99 30.41
N ILE A 18 -0.63 18.85 29.27
CA ILE A 18 -1.19 18.22 28.07
C ILE A 18 -0.91 16.72 28.12
N LEU A 19 -1.95 15.92 28.00
CA LEU A 19 -1.83 14.47 27.86
C LEU A 19 -1.67 14.09 26.39
N PHE A 20 -0.74 13.18 26.11
CA PHE A 20 -0.46 12.69 24.76
C PHE A 20 -0.80 11.21 24.64
N ALA A 21 -1.57 10.86 23.61
CA ALA A 21 -1.89 9.49 23.27
C ALA A 21 -1.93 9.30 21.76
N HIS A 22 -1.56 8.10 21.33
CA HIS A 22 -1.67 7.61 19.96
C HIS A 22 -2.80 6.58 19.88
N ALA A 23 -3.73 6.79 18.96
CA ALA A 23 -4.84 5.87 18.69
C ALA A 23 -4.87 5.57 17.18
N PRO A 24 -4.11 4.56 16.72
CA PRO A 24 -3.97 4.28 15.29
C PRO A 24 -5.31 3.91 14.66
N GLU A 25 -5.54 4.39 13.45
CA GLU A 25 -6.79 4.12 12.73
C GLU A 25 -6.73 2.78 11.95
N ARG A 26 -7.87 2.09 11.90
CA ARG A 26 -8.01 0.74 11.30
C ARG A 26 -9.20 0.61 10.36
N VAL A 27 -9.80 1.72 9.90
CA VAL A 27 -10.96 1.68 9.00
C VAL A 27 -10.62 1.27 7.57
N LEU A 28 -11.53 0.54 6.93
CA LEU A 28 -11.53 0.26 5.50
C LEU A 28 -12.31 1.35 4.73
N PRO A 29 -11.76 1.85 3.61
CA PRO A 29 -12.48 2.71 2.69
C PRO A 29 -13.80 2.08 2.23
N GLY A 30 -14.88 2.87 2.20
CA GLY A 30 -16.23 2.43 1.81
C GLY A 30 -17.15 2.03 2.97
N ARG A 31 -16.62 1.78 4.18
CA ARG A 31 -17.41 1.47 5.40
C ARG A 31 -16.97 2.26 6.63
N ILE A 32 -16.29 3.39 6.42
CA ILE A 32 -15.59 4.16 7.45
C ILE A 32 -16.44 4.43 8.69
N ILE A 33 -17.68 4.94 8.54
CA ILE A 33 -18.52 5.29 9.70
C ILE A 33 -18.90 4.07 10.54
N ILE A 34 -19.20 2.94 9.89
CA ILE A 34 -19.56 1.70 10.57
C ILE A 34 -18.33 1.17 11.31
N GLU A 35 -17.21 1.04 10.60
CA GLU A 35 -15.98 0.47 11.14
C GLU A 35 -15.33 1.32 12.21
N MET A 36 -15.38 2.66 12.08
CA MET A 36 -14.89 3.58 13.12
C MET A 36 -15.62 3.34 14.45
N ARG A 37 -16.92 3.00 14.38
CA ARG A 37 -17.73 2.67 15.54
C ARG A 37 -17.50 1.24 16.03
N THR A 38 -17.44 0.26 15.15
CA THR A 38 -17.51 -1.16 15.54
C THR A 38 -16.16 -1.86 15.72
N ASN A 39 -15.08 -1.38 15.08
CA ASN A 39 -13.79 -2.07 15.16
C ASN A 39 -13.13 -1.87 16.53
N ASP A 40 -12.42 -2.91 16.97
CA ASP A 40 -11.55 -2.79 18.13
C ASP A 40 -10.42 -1.80 17.86
N ARG A 41 -10.15 -0.96 18.86
CA ARG A 41 -9.21 0.17 18.75
C ARG A 41 -8.12 0.04 19.80
N ILE A 42 -6.88 0.28 19.37
CA ILE A 42 -5.75 0.44 20.29
C ILE A 42 -5.65 1.91 20.70
N VAL A 43 -5.42 2.15 21.99
CA VAL A 43 -5.10 3.47 22.53
C VAL A 43 -3.85 3.35 23.40
N GLY A 44 -2.82 4.13 23.09
CA GLY A 44 -1.56 4.16 23.82
C GLY A 44 -1.15 5.57 24.22
N GLY A 45 -1.13 5.85 25.52
CA GLY A 45 -0.68 7.12 26.11
C GLY A 45 0.81 7.13 26.47
N THR A 46 1.39 8.31 26.60
CA THR A 46 2.74 8.47 27.20
C THR A 46 2.74 8.19 28.71
N THR A 47 1.56 8.23 29.34
CA THR A 47 1.30 7.83 30.73
C THR A 47 0.00 7.02 30.80
N PRO A 48 -0.21 6.20 31.85
CA PRO A 48 -1.49 5.49 32.04
C PRO A 48 -2.71 6.42 32.10
N GLU A 49 -2.55 7.63 32.69
CA GLU A 49 -3.61 8.64 32.71
C GLU A 49 -3.95 9.12 31.30
N ALA A 50 -2.94 9.42 30.48
CA ALA A 50 -3.17 9.82 29.09
C ALA A 50 -3.89 8.73 28.28
N THR A 51 -3.51 7.46 28.49
CA THR A 51 -4.17 6.30 27.87
C THR A 51 -5.66 6.26 28.23
N GLU A 52 -5.99 6.34 29.52
CA GLU A 52 -7.36 6.23 29.99
C GLU A 52 -8.22 7.42 29.53
N ARG A 53 -7.69 8.64 29.62
CA ARG A 53 -8.38 9.86 29.15
C ARG A 53 -8.66 9.82 27.65
N ALA A 54 -7.71 9.35 26.84
CA ALA A 54 -7.95 9.16 25.41
C ALA A 54 -8.97 8.05 25.14
N ALA A 55 -8.95 6.97 25.93
CA ALA A 55 -9.92 5.90 25.82
C ALA A 55 -11.35 6.36 26.15
N GLU A 56 -11.54 7.22 27.15
CA GLU A 56 -12.84 7.83 27.49
C GLU A 56 -13.48 8.53 26.27
N VAL A 57 -12.67 9.26 25.49
CA VAL A 57 -13.14 9.93 24.26
C VAL A 57 -13.69 8.91 23.27
N TYR A 58 -12.95 7.84 22.99
CA TYR A 58 -13.41 6.83 22.03
C TYR A 58 -14.58 6.00 22.56
N ARG A 59 -14.64 5.67 23.86
CA ARG A 59 -15.79 4.96 24.45
C ARG A 59 -17.10 5.73 24.34
N SER A 60 -17.04 7.06 24.15
CA SER A 60 -18.25 7.88 23.95
C SER A 60 -18.93 7.66 22.59
N CYS A 61 -18.19 7.16 21.59
CA CYS A 61 -18.69 7.03 20.21
C CYS A 61 -18.43 5.66 19.56
N CYS A 62 -17.53 4.85 20.09
CA CYS A 62 -17.17 3.51 19.61
C CYS A 62 -17.82 2.42 20.48
N THR A 63 -18.22 1.32 19.84
CA THR A 63 -18.78 0.12 20.47
C THR A 63 -17.82 -1.08 20.46
N GLY A 64 -16.74 -1.02 19.67
CA GLY A 64 -15.68 -2.02 19.68
C GLY A 64 -14.85 -1.98 20.97
N GLU A 65 -14.06 -3.03 21.22
CA GLU A 65 -13.17 -3.09 22.39
C GLU A 65 -12.07 -2.03 22.29
N ILE A 66 -11.82 -1.32 23.40
CA ILE A 66 -10.72 -0.34 23.49
C ILE A 66 -9.55 -1.00 24.22
N LEU A 67 -8.56 -1.45 23.45
CA LEU A 67 -7.34 -2.09 23.91
C LEU A 67 -6.34 -1.03 24.38
N LEU A 68 -6.02 -1.03 25.67
CA LEU A 68 -5.15 -0.04 26.29
C LEU A 68 -3.69 -0.52 26.31
N THR A 69 -2.77 0.36 25.97
CA THR A 69 -1.33 0.11 26.03
C THR A 69 -0.54 1.41 26.24
N ASP A 70 0.78 1.39 26.02
CA ASP A 70 1.62 2.58 25.98
C ASP A 70 1.76 3.13 24.53
N ALA A 71 2.12 4.41 24.39
CA ALA A 71 2.21 5.05 23.08
C ALA A 71 3.13 4.30 22.09
N ARG A 72 4.28 3.76 22.55
CA ARG A 72 5.25 3.10 21.69
C ARG A 72 4.73 1.76 21.19
N THR A 73 4.09 0.98 22.05
CA THR A 73 3.42 -0.26 21.66
C THR A 73 2.27 0.01 20.68
N ALA A 74 1.49 1.07 20.89
CA ALA A 74 0.42 1.45 19.97
C ALA A 74 0.97 1.83 18.58
N GLU A 75 2.01 2.67 18.51
CA GLU A 75 2.67 3.06 17.27
C GLU A 75 3.24 1.84 16.53
N MET A 76 4.01 1.00 17.23
CA MET A 76 4.64 -0.17 16.64
C MET A 76 3.62 -1.22 16.18
N SER A 77 2.49 -1.38 16.88
CA SER A 77 1.43 -2.31 16.47
C SER A 77 0.90 -1.97 15.07
N LYS A 78 0.73 -0.68 14.76
CA LYS A 78 0.23 -0.24 13.47
C LYS A 78 1.26 -0.48 12.36
N LEU A 79 2.52 -0.16 12.61
CA LEU A 79 3.59 -0.41 11.66
C LEU A 79 3.79 -1.92 11.42
N ALA A 80 3.64 -2.74 12.46
CA ALA A 80 3.75 -4.19 12.37
C ALA A 80 2.64 -4.82 11.50
N GLU A 81 1.39 -4.34 11.59
CA GLU A 81 0.29 -4.77 10.70
C GLU A 81 0.63 -4.56 9.22
N ASN A 82 1.12 -3.35 8.88
CA ASN A 82 1.43 -3.00 7.50
C ASN A 82 2.70 -3.70 7.01
N ALA A 83 3.72 -3.85 7.86
CA ALA A 83 4.92 -4.62 7.54
C ALA A 83 4.62 -6.12 7.36
N TYR A 84 3.73 -6.71 8.15
CA TYR A 84 3.27 -8.09 7.94
C TYR A 84 2.66 -8.25 6.55
N ARG A 85 1.75 -7.34 6.17
CA ARG A 85 1.10 -7.40 4.86
C ARG A 85 2.10 -7.21 3.72
N ASP A 86 2.98 -6.23 3.84
CA ASP A 86 4.02 -5.94 2.85
C ASP A 86 4.97 -7.13 2.62
N VAL A 87 5.46 -7.75 3.70
CA VAL A 87 6.32 -8.95 3.64
C VAL A 87 5.61 -10.12 2.97
N ASN A 88 4.32 -10.33 3.24
CA ASN A 88 3.56 -11.41 2.60
C ASN A 88 3.25 -11.12 1.13
N ILE A 89 3.10 -9.86 0.72
CA ILE A 89 3.01 -9.49 -0.71
C ILE A 89 4.37 -9.72 -1.38
N ALA A 90 5.48 -9.35 -0.73
CA ALA A 90 6.82 -9.58 -1.26
C ALA A 90 7.08 -11.08 -1.47
N TYR A 91 6.70 -11.92 -0.51
CA TYR A 91 6.77 -13.37 -0.64
C TYR A 91 5.99 -13.88 -1.85
N ALA A 92 4.76 -13.40 -2.06
CA ALA A 92 3.96 -13.76 -3.23
C ALA A 92 4.58 -13.27 -4.55
N ASN A 93 5.12 -12.05 -4.55
CA ASN A 93 5.80 -11.48 -5.71
C ASN A 93 7.06 -12.27 -6.06
N GLU A 94 7.92 -12.60 -5.10
CA GLU A 94 9.11 -13.42 -5.31
C GLU A 94 8.73 -14.81 -5.83
N LEU A 95 7.69 -15.43 -5.27
CA LEU A 95 7.17 -16.71 -5.74
C LEU A 95 6.71 -16.64 -7.21
N SER A 96 6.09 -15.53 -7.62
CA SER A 96 5.67 -15.34 -9.02
C SER A 96 6.84 -15.26 -10.00
N LEU A 97 8.00 -14.73 -9.58
CA LEU A 97 9.22 -14.71 -10.39
C LEU A 97 9.78 -16.13 -10.55
N ILE A 98 9.87 -16.87 -9.44
CA ILE A 98 10.31 -18.27 -9.45
C ILE A 98 9.39 -19.13 -10.32
N CYS A 99 8.07 -18.95 -10.20
CA CYS A 99 7.08 -19.67 -11.00
C CYS A 99 7.23 -19.37 -12.50
N ASP A 100 7.45 -18.10 -12.89
CA ASP A 100 7.69 -17.70 -14.28
C ASP A 100 8.94 -18.37 -14.86
N GLU A 101 10.07 -18.39 -14.13
CA GLU A 101 11.31 -19.06 -14.55
C GLU A 101 11.14 -20.57 -14.73
N GLN A 102 10.29 -21.19 -13.92
CA GLN A 102 10.07 -22.65 -13.91
C GLN A 102 8.88 -23.09 -14.79
N GLY A 103 8.16 -22.15 -15.42
CA GLY A 103 6.96 -22.45 -16.20
C GLY A 103 5.80 -23.00 -15.36
N ILE A 104 5.67 -22.54 -14.11
CA ILE A 104 4.60 -22.93 -13.16
C ILE A 104 3.55 -21.82 -13.11
N ASP A 105 2.27 -22.17 -13.09
CA ASP A 105 1.21 -21.21 -12.82
C ASP A 105 1.21 -20.82 -11.33
N VAL A 106 1.61 -19.58 -11.03
CA VAL A 106 1.66 -19.06 -9.66
C VAL A 106 0.27 -19.02 -9.01
N TRP A 107 -0.79 -18.78 -9.78
CA TRP A 107 -2.15 -18.67 -9.25
C TRP A 107 -2.67 -20.03 -8.80
N GLU A 108 -2.49 -21.06 -9.63
CA GLU A 108 -2.81 -22.45 -9.27
C GLU A 108 -1.98 -22.91 -8.07
N LEU A 109 -0.68 -22.61 -8.06
CA LEU A 109 0.22 -22.96 -6.95
C LEU A 109 -0.24 -22.32 -5.64
N ILE A 110 -0.58 -21.03 -5.63
CA ILE A 110 -1.09 -20.33 -4.46
C ILE A 110 -2.43 -20.92 -4.00
N GLU A 111 -3.34 -21.22 -4.93
CA GLU A 111 -4.64 -21.83 -4.60
C GLU A 111 -4.45 -23.17 -3.88
N ILE A 112 -3.59 -24.04 -4.40
CA ILE A 112 -3.32 -25.35 -3.81
C ILE A 112 -2.61 -25.21 -2.46
N ALA A 113 -1.58 -24.36 -2.37
CA ALA A 113 -0.82 -24.14 -1.14
C ALA A 113 -1.70 -23.62 0.01
N ASN A 114 -2.63 -22.71 -0.30
CA ASN A 114 -3.57 -22.13 0.66
C ASN A 114 -4.65 -23.10 1.14
N ARG A 115 -4.73 -24.33 0.61
CA ARG A 115 -5.57 -25.40 1.22
C ARG A 115 -5.01 -25.87 2.56
N HIS A 116 -3.75 -25.61 2.86
CA HIS A 116 -3.18 -25.94 4.17
C HIS A 116 -3.67 -24.93 5.24
N PRO A 117 -4.22 -25.37 6.39
CA PRO A 117 -4.95 -24.51 7.34
C PRO A 117 -4.12 -23.44 8.06
N ARG A 118 -2.80 -23.43 7.86
CA ARG A 118 -1.85 -22.46 8.46
C ARG A 118 -1.09 -21.67 7.41
N VAL A 119 -1.48 -21.78 6.14
CA VAL A 119 -0.85 -21.10 5.01
C VAL A 119 -1.88 -20.17 4.39
N ASN A 120 -1.49 -18.91 4.19
CA ASN A 120 -2.31 -17.88 3.56
C ASN A 120 -1.39 -16.95 2.76
N ILE A 121 -0.89 -17.46 1.63
CA ILE A 121 -0.09 -16.71 0.68
C ILE A 121 -0.99 -15.66 0.02
N LEU A 122 -0.55 -14.40 0.04
CA LEU A 122 -1.24 -13.29 -0.61
C LEU A 122 -1.09 -13.37 -2.13
N GLN A 123 -1.83 -12.54 -2.85
CA GLN A 123 -1.76 -12.52 -4.30
C GLN A 123 -0.58 -11.66 -4.79
N PRO A 124 0.21 -12.13 -5.77
CA PRO A 124 1.21 -11.30 -6.43
C PRO A 124 0.54 -10.21 -7.25
N GLY A 125 1.30 -9.17 -7.59
CA GLY A 125 0.80 -8.06 -8.39
C GLY A 125 1.91 -7.29 -9.10
N PRO A 126 1.59 -6.14 -9.72
CA PRO A 126 2.57 -5.33 -10.43
C PRO A 126 3.47 -4.49 -9.52
N GLY A 127 3.30 -4.60 -8.20
CA GLY A 127 3.98 -3.81 -7.18
C GLY A 127 3.05 -3.54 -6.01
N VAL A 128 3.47 -2.65 -5.11
CA VAL A 128 2.68 -2.22 -3.94
C VAL A 128 2.58 -0.71 -3.96
N GLY A 129 1.36 -0.18 -3.91
CA GLY A 129 1.12 1.27 -3.88
C GLY A 129 0.28 1.75 -2.71
N GLY A 130 -0.08 3.03 -2.76
CA GLY A 130 -0.81 3.73 -1.71
C GLY A 130 0.07 4.16 -0.53
N HIS A 131 -0.52 4.91 0.41
CA HIS A 131 0.25 5.63 1.44
C HIS A 131 0.76 4.78 2.60
N CYS A 132 0.08 3.69 2.91
CA CYS A 132 0.38 2.95 4.13
C CYS A 132 1.39 1.84 3.87
N ILE A 133 1.05 0.87 3.02
CA ILE A 133 1.87 -0.34 2.86
C ILE A 133 3.19 -0.01 2.15
N ALA A 134 3.19 0.93 1.19
CA ALA A 134 4.40 1.28 0.45
C ALA A 134 5.41 2.11 1.26
N VAL A 135 4.97 2.75 2.36
CA VAL A 135 5.77 3.73 3.13
C VAL A 135 6.03 3.27 4.55
N ASP A 136 5.03 2.76 5.26
CA ASP A 136 5.13 2.45 6.69
C ASP A 136 6.26 1.49 7.07
N PRO A 137 6.55 0.43 6.30
CA PRO A 137 7.69 -0.45 6.58
C PRO A 137 9.04 0.29 6.59
N TRP A 138 9.19 1.36 5.80
CA TRP A 138 10.40 2.18 5.79
C TRP A 138 10.61 2.95 7.08
N PHE A 139 9.56 3.31 7.85
CA PHE A 139 9.75 3.89 9.19
C PHE A 139 10.44 2.91 10.14
N ILE A 140 10.09 1.61 10.08
CA ILE A 140 10.76 0.58 10.88
C ILE A 140 12.23 0.44 10.44
N VAL A 141 12.49 0.38 9.14
CA VAL A 141 13.86 0.24 8.60
C VAL A 141 14.72 1.47 8.92
N ALA A 142 14.17 2.67 8.82
CA ALA A 142 14.89 3.90 9.16
C ALA A 142 15.22 3.98 10.65
N ALA A 143 14.29 3.61 11.53
CA ALA A 143 14.51 3.56 12.97
C ALA A 143 15.42 2.40 13.39
N THR A 144 15.40 1.28 12.65
CA THR A 144 16.18 0.07 12.92
C THR A 144 16.74 -0.50 11.62
N PRO A 145 17.90 0.01 11.15
CA PRO A 145 18.52 -0.43 9.88
C PRO A 145 18.88 -1.93 9.82
N THR A 146 18.88 -2.61 10.98
CA THR A 146 19.10 -4.05 11.09
C THR A 146 17.85 -4.89 10.78
N ALA A 147 16.70 -4.28 10.47
CA ALA A 147 15.45 -4.95 10.08
C ALA A 147 15.53 -5.56 8.66
N LYS A 148 16.37 -6.59 8.50
CA LYS A 148 16.71 -7.19 7.20
C LYS A 148 15.50 -7.70 6.41
N LEU A 149 14.60 -8.46 7.05
CA LEU A 149 13.45 -9.06 6.37
C LEU A 149 12.50 -8.01 5.80
N ILE A 150 12.14 -7.01 6.61
CA ILE A 150 11.23 -5.93 6.21
C ILE A 150 11.86 -5.10 5.08
N LYS A 151 13.17 -4.82 5.19
CA LYS A 151 13.90 -4.12 4.13
C LYS A 151 13.90 -4.92 2.81
N GLN A 152 14.22 -6.21 2.85
CA GLN A 152 14.23 -7.06 1.65
C GLN A 152 12.84 -7.16 1.02
N ALA A 153 11.79 -7.27 1.83
CA ALA A 153 10.42 -7.27 1.33
C ALA A 153 10.09 -6.00 0.53
N ARG A 154 10.50 -4.83 1.03
CA ARG A 154 10.33 -3.57 0.29
C ARG A 154 11.12 -3.55 -1.01
N GLU A 155 12.39 -3.95 -0.98
CA GLU A 155 13.23 -4.01 -2.18
C GLU A 155 12.63 -4.96 -3.26
N ILE A 156 12.06 -6.10 -2.86
CA ILE A 156 11.35 -7.02 -3.76
C ILE A 156 10.10 -6.35 -4.35
N ASN A 157 9.28 -5.72 -3.51
CA ASN A 157 8.06 -5.05 -3.95
C ASN A 157 8.34 -3.84 -4.86
N ASP A 158 9.41 -3.09 -4.59
CA ASP A 158 9.84 -1.92 -5.36
C ASP A 158 10.46 -2.31 -6.71
N ALA A 159 11.08 -3.50 -6.81
CA ALA A 159 11.61 -4.04 -8.05
C ALA A 159 10.54 -4.73 -8.93
N LYS A 160 9.36 -5.05 -8.39
CA LYS A 160 8.31 -5.75 -9.14
C LYS A 160 7.82 -5.00 -10.39
N PRO A 161 7.66 -3.66 -10.38
CA PRO A 161 7.38 -2.88 -11.60
C PRO A 161 8.41 -3.08 -12.72
N ASP A 162 9.71 -3.16 -12.41
CA ASP A 162 10.76 -3.41 -13.40
C ASP A 162 10.56 -4.75 -14.11
N TRP A 163 10.21 -5.78 -13.34
CA TRP A 163 9.91 -7.10 -13.89
C TRP A 163 8.66 -7.09 -14.78
N VAL A 164 7.62 -6.32 -14.43
CA VAL A 164 6.45 -6.17 -15.31
C VAL A 164 6.83 -5.51 -16.63
N ILE A 165 7.66 -4.46 -16.58
CA ILE A 165 8.14 -3.77 -17.78
C ILE A 165 8.98 -4.72 -18.64
N SER A 166 9.84 -5.56 -18.06
CA SER A 166 10.61 -6.53 -18.83
C SER A 166 9.71 -7.55 -19.54
N LYS A 167 8.59 -7.95 -18.93
CA LYS A 167 7.58 -8.81 -19.58
C LYS A 167 6.86 -8.12 -20.73
N ILE A 168 6.58 -6.83 -20.61
CA ILE A 168 6.05 -6.02 -21.72
C ILE A 168 7.08 -5.98 -22.85
N ASP A 169 8.36 -5.76 -22.55
CA ASP A 169 9.44 -5.72 -23.53
C ASP A 169 9.62 -7.06 -24.27
N GLU A 170 9.61 -8.18 -23.56
CA GLU A 170 9.60 -9.52 -24.14
C GLU A 170 8.43 -9.70 -25.12
N ALA A 171 7.22 -9.27 -24.73
CA ALA A 171 6.03 -9.36 -25.56
C ALA A 171 6.13 -8.47 -26.81
N VAL A 172 6.57 -7.22 -26.68
CA VAL A 172 6.75 -6.29 -27.82
C VAL A 172 7.80 -6.84 -28.80
N LYS A 173 8.93 -7.35 -28.29
CA LYS A 173 9.98 -7.98 -29.12
C LYS A 173 9.46 -9.21 -29.85
N SER A 174 8.66 -10.04 -29.20
CA SER A 174 8.05 -11.23 -29.84
C SER A 174 7.12 -10.86 -31.01
N ARG A 175 6.61 -9.63 -31.05
CA ARG A 175 5.76 -9.09 -32.12
C ARG A 175 6.53 -8.28 -33.17
N GLY A 176 7.85 -8.36 -33.18
CA GLY A 176 8.70 -7.66 -34.16
C GLY A 176 9.11 -6.25 -33.76
N GLY A 177 8.95 -5.87 -32.48
CA GLY A 177 9.46 -4.62 -31.93
C GLY A 177 8.57 -3.39 -32.11
N SER A 178 7.39 -3.54 -32.72
CA SER A 178 6.38 -2.49 -32.85
C SER A 178 5.00 -3.08 -32.58
N ALA A 179 4.35 -2.60 -31.52
CA ALA A 179 3.00 -3.00 -31.12
C ALA A 179 2.29 -1.83 -30.46
N ALA A 180 0.97 -1.75 -30.61
CA ALA A 180 0.15 -0.95 -29.70
C ALA A 180 0.17 -1.60 -28.31
N ILE A 181 0.18 -0.80 -27.26
CA ILE A 181 0.24 -1.29 -25.87
C ILE A 181 -0.97 -0.76 -25.11
N GLY A 182 -1.79 -1.67 -24.63
CA GLY A 182 -2.93 -1.38 -23.76
C GLY A 182 -2.58 -1.52 -22.29
N LEU A 183 -2.80 -0.47 -21.50
CA LEU A 183 -2.60 -0.46 -20.05
C LEU A 183 -3.93 -0.19 -19.34
N LEU A 184 -4.49 -1.26 -18.74
CA LEU A 184 -5.81 -1.22 -18.11
C LEU A 184 -5.67 -1.05 -16.59
N GLY A 185 -5.99 0.16 -16.12
CA GLY A 185 -5.89 0.59 -14.72
C GLY A 185 -4.66 1.45 -14.46
N LEU A 186 -4.84 2.54 -13.72
CA LEU A 186 -3.78 3.43 -13.25
C LEU A 186 -3.78 3.58 -11.74
N ALA A 187 -4.91 3.39 -11.06
CA ALA A 187 -5.00 3.42 -9.60
C ALA A 187 -4.30 2.21 -8.97
N PHE A 188 -3.76 2.39 -7.75
CA PHE A 188 -3.03 1.32 -7.06
C PHE A 188 -3.95 0.22 -6.50
N LYS A 189 -5.26 0.47 -6.47
CA LYS A 189 -6.30 -0.44 -5.97
C LYS A 189 -7.57 -0.27 -6.80
N PRO A 190 -8.41 -1.31 -6.96
CA PRO A 190 -9.69 -1.18 -7.65
C PRO A 190 -10.64 -0.19 -6.99
N ASN A 191 -11.46 0.47 -7.82
CA ASN A 191 -12.60 1.32 -7.43
C ASN A 191 -12.23 2.58 -6.63
N ILE A 192 -11.05 3.14 -6.87
CA ILE A 192 -10.62 4.42 -6.29
C ILE A 192 -9.94 5.26 -7.36
N ASP A 193 -9.94 6.58 -7.17
CA ASP A 193 -9.32 7.59 -8.03
C ASP A 193 -7.89 7.96 -7.59
N ASP A 194 -7.37 7.28 -6.55
CA ASP A 194 -6.08 7.61 -5.95
C ASP A 194 -4.91 6.99 -6.72
N LEU A 195 -4.14 7.85 -7.38
CA LEU A 195 -2.96 7.49 -8.17
C LEU A 195 -1.64 7.64 -7.40
N ARG A 196 -1.68 8.08 -6.14
CA ARG A 196 -0.47 8.34 -5.36
C ARG A 196 0.27 7.03 -5.05
N GLU A 197 1.58 7.04 -5.25
CA GLU A 197 2.45 5.86 -5.14
C GLU A 197 1.94 4.66 -5.97
N SER A 198 1.21 4.89 -7.08
CA SER A 198 0.68 3.79 -7.87
C SER A 198 1.75 3.10 -8.71
N PRO A 199 1.98 1.78 -8.54
CA PRO A 199 2.89 1.05 -9.39
C PRO A 199 2.39 1.01 -10.84
N ALA A 200 1.07 0.98 -11.05
CA ALA A 200 0.48 0.97 -12.39
C ALA A 200 0.75 2.28 -13.15
N LEU A 201 0.63 3.43 -12.47
CA LEU A 201 0.99 4.72 -13.06
C LEU A 201 2.50 4.80 -13.35
N GLY A 202 3.34 4.29 -12.44
CA GLY A 202 4.79 4.21 -12.64
C GLY A 202 5.17 3.37 -13.86
N ILE A 203 4.55 2.19 -14.02
CA ILE A 203 4.72 1.33 -15.20
C ILE A 203 4.27 2.06 -16.46
N ALA A 204 3.09 2.66 -16.45
CA ALA A 204 2.56 3.37 -17.62
C ALA A 204 3.47 4.51 -18.07
N THR A 205 3.98 5.29 -17.12
CA THR A 205 4.87 6.42 -17.39
C THR A 205 6.18 5.94 -18.02
N ARG A 206 6.75 4.84 -17.51
CA ARG A 206 7.98 4.27 -18.05
C ARG A 206 7.79 3.63 -19.42
N VAL A 207 6.72 2.87 -19.61
CA VAL A 207 6.38 2.30 -20.92
C VAL A 207 6.19 3.41 -21.96
N ALA A 208 5.49 4.49 -21.61
CA ALA A 208 5.34 5.65 -22.50
C ALA A 208 6.68 6.27 -22.89
N ALA A 209 7.62 6.37 -21.95
CA ALA A 209 8.96 6.91 -22.19
C ALA A 209 9.87 5.98 -23.00
N GLU A 210 9.81 4.67 -22.73
CA GLU A 210 10.68 3.66 -23.34
C GLU A 210 10.24 3.28 -24.76
N TYR A 211 8.95 3.49 -25.10
CA TYR A 211 8.38 3.21 -26.43
C TYR A 211 7.75 4.44 -27.10
N PRO A 212 8.55 5.49 -27.44
CA PRO A 212 8.03 6.74 -28.00
C PRO A 212 7.31 6.58 -29.35
N ASP A 213 7.64 5.52 -30.10
CA ASP A 213 7.04 5.22 -31.41
C ASP A 213 5.83 4.27 -31.31
N ALA A 214 5.54 3.71 -30.14
CA ALA A 214 4.40 2.85 -29.92
C ALA A 214 3.16 3.65 -29.52
N ARG A 215 1.99 3.25 -30.00
CA ARG A 215 0.71 3.80 -29.52
C ARG A 215 0.38 3.21 -28.15
N ILE A 216 0.34 4.03 -27.11
CA ILE A 216 0.07 3.60 -25.73
C ILE A 216 -1.34 4.03 -25.35
N MET A 217 -2.22 3.06 -25.12
CA MET A 217 -3.60 3.31 -24.73
C MET A 217 -3.75 3.03 -23.23
N VAL A 218 -4.11 4.05 -22.46
CA VAL A 218 -4.25 3.96 -21.00
C VAL A 218 -5.71 4.13 -20.59
N VAL A 219 -6.13 3.33 -19.62
CA VAL A 219 -7.52 3.31 -19.12
C VAL A 219 -7.50 3.42 -17.61
N GLU A 220 -8.33 4.29 -17.04
CA GLU A 220 -8.64 4.29 -15.61
C GLU A 220 -10.07 4.81 -15.43
N PRO A 221 -11.05 3.92 -15.13
CA PRO A 221 -12.46 4.32 -15.08
C PRO A 221 -12.81 5.23 -13.90
N ASN A 222 -11.92 5.37 -12.90
CA ASN A 222 -12.18 6.17 -11.72
C ASN A 222 -11.61 7.60 -11.81
N ILE A 223 -11.03 8.01 -12.93
CA ILE A 223 -10.54 9.39 -13.14
C ILE A 223 -11.12 9.97 -14.44
N ASP A 224 -11.32 11.29 -14.45
CA ASP A 224 -11.92 11.98 -15.60
C ASP A 224 -10.89 12.55 -16.60
N SER A 225 -9.60 12.50 -16.25
CA SER A 225 -8.54 13.11 -17.05
C SER A 225 -7.22 12.37 -16.93
N LEU A 226 -6.46 12.33 -18.03
CA LEU A 226 -5.12 11.78 -18.06
C LEU A 226 -4.23 12.47 -16.99
N PRO A 227 -3.53 11.72 -16.12
CA PRO A 227 -2.69 12.32 -15.09
C PRO A 227 -1.51 13.09 -15.71
N ARG A 228 -1.07 14.16 -15.05
CA ARG A 228 -0.03 15.07 -15.53
C ARG A 228 1.24 14.33 -16.00
N GLN A 229 1.64 13.29 -15.26
CA GLN A 229 2.82 12.48 -15.58
C GLN A 229 2.74 11.85 -16.97
N LEU A 230 1.54 11.53 -17.46
CA LEU A 230 1.33 10.94 -18.77
C LEU A 230 1.04 11.98 -19.86
N GLN A 231 0.62 13.20 -19.50
CA GLN A 231 0.35 14.28 -20.47
C GLN A 231 1.60 14.75 -21.22
N GLU A 232 2.80 14.47 -20.69
CA GLU A 232 4.07 14.84 -21.32
C GLU A 232 4.44 13.94 -22.50
N TYR A 233 3.73 12.81 -22.67
CA TYR A 233 4.03 11.79 -23.67
C TYR A 233 3.01 11.85 -24.82
N PRO A 234 3.41 12.31 -26.03
CA PRO A 234 2.48 12.48 -27.16
C PRO A 234 1.96 11.16 -27.73
N ASN A 235 2.60 10.04 -27.38
CA ASN A 235 2.23 8.69 -27.77
C ASN A 235 1.21 8.03 -26.82
N VAL A 236 0.73 8.74 -25.79
CA VAL A 236 -0.26 8.25 -24.82
C VAL A 236 -1.66 8.76 -25.15
N GLU A 237 -2.62 7.85 -25.22
CA GLU A 237 -4.04 8.11 -25.42
C GLU A 237 -4.85 7.63 -24.21
N PHE A 238 -5.62 8.53 -23.59
CA PHE A 238 -6.59 8.15 -22.55
C PHE A 238 -7.88 7.68 -23.21
N THR A 239 -8.29 6.45 -22.92
CA THR A 239 -9.40 5.79 -23.63
C THR A 239 -10.22 4.88 -22.72
N GLU A 240 -11.25 4.27 -23.29
CA GLU A 240 -12.14 3.29 -22.67
C GLU A 240 -11.58 1.87 -22.81
N ALA A 241 -11.84 1.02 -21.80
CA ALA A 241 -11.37 -0.37 -21.77
C ALA A 241 -11.75 -1.16 -23.04
N LYS A 242 -12.94 -0.91 -23.58
CA LYS A 242 -13.41 -1.59 -24.79
C LYS A 242 -12.52 -1.28 -26.00
N GLN A 243 -12.11 -0.02 -26.16
CA GLN A 243 -11.28 0.37 -27.29
C GLN A 243 -9.90 -0.28 -27.22
N VAL A 244 -9.33 -0.40 -26.01
CA VAL A 244 -8.05 -1.10 -25.81
C VAL A 244 -8.13 -2.56 -26.23
N ILE A 245 -9.18 -3.27 -25.81
CA ILE A 245 -9.36 -4.70 -26.10
C ILE A 245 -9.51 -4.94 -27.62
N ASP A 246 -10.14 -4.01 -28.33
CA ASP A 246 -10.39 -4.13 -29.76
C ASP A 246 -9.14 -3.77 -30.61
N GLU A 247 -8.23 -2.94 -30.10
CA GLU A 247 -7.16 -2.29 -30.89
C GLU A 247 -5.71 -2.65 -30.50
N ALA A 248 -5.46 -3.28 -29.34
CA ALA A 248 -4.12 -3.64 -28.85
C ALA A 248 -3.92 -5.16 -28.68
#